data_AF-A0A9X4SGV5-F1
#
_entry.id   AF-A0A9X4SGV5-F1
#
_cell.length_a   1.000
_cell.length_b   1.000
_cell.length_c   1.000
_cell.angle_alpha   90.00
_cell.angle_beta   90.00
_cell.angle_gamma   90.00
#
_symmetry.space_group_name_H-M   'P 1'
#
loop_
_entity.id
_entity.type
_entity.pdbx_description
1 polymer ?
#
loop_
_entity_poly.entity_id
_entity_poly.type
_entity_poly.pdbx_seq_one_letter_code
_entity_poly.pdbx_strand_id
1 'polypeptide(L)'
;MANIYARETALKNVVGRSDYISNSSRQEEIVFHQKNMKNSWQDYADFEKQNKKSVNQNIEARETVVALPNDLYQDKQLLQKFCDRLAEKMYGKNRDYEYAVHWNSSRTNLHAHFIYSERERNLERKPKIYKRDIWADSKTGRTCKKDSPNAVLRCKKGEIQRDKDGNIKYEDSPFTPKDTKYKNKNWLTERNKLVLLQSFPKEYRSPSLTF
;
A
#
# COMPACT_ATOMS: atom_id res chain seq x y z
N MET A 1 27.37 18.48 -7.71
CA MET A 1 25.95 18.33 -7.29
C MET A 1 25.63 16.84 -7.32
N ALA A 2 25.14 16.26 -6.22
CA ALA A 2 24.73 14.86 -6.23
C ALA A 2 23.54 14.72 -7.21
N ASN A 3 23.67 13.85 -8.21
CA ASN A 3 22.58 13.54 -9.13
C ASN A 3 21.47 12.88 -8.31
N ILE A 4 20.42 13.64 -7.97
CA ILE A 4 19.24 13.09 -7.32
C ILE A 4 18.54 12.17 -8.31
N TYR A 5 18.85 10.88 -8.17
CA TYR A 5 18.31 9.83 -8.99
C TYR A 5 17.17 9.17 -8.24
N ALA A 6 15.99 9.18 -8.84
CA ALA A 6 14.86 8.39 -8.38
C ALA A 6 14.46 7.40 -9.48
N ARG A 7 14.42 6.12 -9.15
CA ARG A 7 14.03 5.03 -10.07
C ARG A 7 12.65 4.53 -9.71
N GLU A 8 11.81 4.33 -10.72
CA GLU A 8 10.49 3.72 -10.54
C GLU A 8 10.49 2.29 -11.09
N THR A 9 9.87 1.33 -10.40
CA THR A 9 9.76 -0.05 -10.88
C THR A 9 8.39 -0.62 -10.56
N ALA A 10 7.78 -1.29 -11.54
CA ALA A 10 6.55 -2.04 -11.33
C ALA A 10 6.85 -3.41 -10.72
N LEU A 11 6.15 -3.79 -9.66
CA LEU A 11 6.34 -5.05 -8.95
C LEU A 11 5.24 -6.03 -9.30
N LYS A 12 5.61 -7.26 -9.65
CA LYS A 12 4.70 -8.40 -9.87
C LYS A 12 4.75 -9.44 -8.74
N ASN A 13 5.61 -9.21 -7.74
CA ASN A 13 5.72 -9.99 -6.51
C ASN A 13 6.06 -9.01 -5.39
N VAL A 14 5.06 -8.27 -4.91
CA VAL A 14 5.24 -7.24 -3.88
C VAL A 14 5.59 -7.86 -2.54
N VAL A 15 5.04 -9.03 -2.21
CA VAL A 15 5.32 -9.74 -0.95
C VAL A 15 6.81 -10.11 -0.88
N GLY A 16 7.35 -10.71 -1.95
CA GLY A 16 8.76 -11.02 -2.04
C GLY A 16 9.66 -9.78 -2.05
N ARG A 17 9.21 -8.67 -2.67
CA ARG A 17 9.98 -7.42 -2.66
C ARG A 17 10.00 -6.77 -1.27
N SER A 18 8.87 -6.79 -0.56
CA SER A 18 8.75 -6.30 0.82
C SER A 18 9.69 -7.03 1.76
N ASP A 19 9.71 -8.37 1.70
CA ASP A 19 10.67 -9.20 2.42
C ASP A 19 12.10 -8.81 2.04
N TYR A 20 12.40 -8.71 0.75
CA TYR A 20 13.73 -8.41 0.27
C TYR A 20 14.29 -7.09 0.82
N ILE A 21 13.51 -6.00 0.83
CA ILE A 21 14.00 -4.69 1.31
C ILE A 21 14.10 -4.59 2.85
N SER A 22 13.46 -5.50 3.58
CA SER A 22 13.41 -5.47 5.05
C SER A 22 14.26 -6.54 5.73
N ASN A 23 14.90 -7.40 4.95
CA ASN A 23 15.66 -8.54 5.44
C ASN A 23 17.18 -8.25 5.48
N SER A 24 17.74 -8.16 6.68
CA SER A 24 19.16 -7.90 6.92
C SER A 24 20.11 -9.01 6.45
N SER A 25 19.61 -10.22 6.16
CA SER A 25 20.42 -11.29 5.55
C SER A 25 20.54 -11.16 4.04
N ARG A 26 19.69 -10.35 3.40
CA ARG A 26 19.62 -10.15 1.95
C ARG A 26 20.07 -8.76 1.50
N GLN A 27 19.96 -7.77 2.38
CA GLN A 27 20.37 -6.39 2.12
C GLN A 27 21.70 -6.03 2.77
N GLU A 28 22.25 -4.92 2.28
CA GLU A 28 23.24 -4.13 3.00
C GLU A 28 22.64 -3.53 4.29
N GLU A 29 23.32 -2.60 4.96
CA GLU A 29 22.82 -2.05 6.23
C GLU A 29 21.43 -1.44 6.08
N ILE A 30 20.46 -2.04 6.77
CA ILE A 30 19.12 -1.47 6.93
C ILE A 30 19.17 -0.49 8.11
N VAL A 31 19.11 0.80 7.82
CA VAL A 31 19.12 1.86 8.83
C VAL A 31 17.80 1.84 9.62
N PHE A 32 16.66 1.74 8.91
CA PHE A 32 15.34 1.43 9.48
C PHE A 32 14.34 1.04 8.39
N HIS A 33 13.24 0.42 8.81
CA HIS A 33 12.10 0.03 7.98
C HIS A 33 10.81 0.46 8.65
N GLN A 34 9.89 1.04 7.88
CA GLN A 34 8.61 1.55 8.34
C GLN A 34 7.48 1.12 7.41
N LYS A 35 6.33 0.77 8.00
CA LYS A 35 5.10 0.42 7.27
C LYS A 35 3.98 1.37 7.67
N ASN A 36 3.38 2.05 6.70
CA ASN A 36 2.13 2.78 6.88
C ASN A 36 1.03 2.06 6.09
N MET A 37 0.52 0.98 6.70
CA MET A 37 -0.35 0.03 6.03
C MET A 37 -1.57 -0.31 6.88
N LYS A 38 -2.75 -0.38 6.26
CA LYS A 38 -3.96 -0.98 6.84
C LYS A 38 -4.28 -2.34 6.22
N ASN A 39 -3.88 -2.56 4.97
CA ASN A 39 -3.93 -3.84 4.30
C ASN A 39 -2.54 -4.42 4.13
N SER A 40 -2.43 -5.75 4.17
CA SER A 40 -1.15 -6.42 3.96
C SER A 40 -0.77 -6.40 2.47
N TRP A 41 0.52 -6.60 2.16
CA TRP A 41 0.93 -6.82 0.77
C TRP A 41 0.34 -8.09 0.17
N GLN A 42 0.02 -9.08 1.01
CA GLN A 42 -0.69 -10.28 0.60
C GLN A 42 -2.11 -9.95 0.13
N ASP A 43 -2.82 -9.04 0.83
CA ASP A 43 -4.16 -8.58 0.44
C ASP A 43 -4.13 -7.95 -0.97
N TYR A 44 -3.11 -7.14 -1.25
CA TYR A 44 -2.92 -6.52 -2.57
C TYR A 44 -2.56 -7.54 -3.65
N ALA A 45 -1.64 -8.47 -3.36
CA ALA A 45 -1.26 -9.53 -4.30
C ALA A 45 -2.46 -10.42 -4.67
N ASP A 46 -3.24 -10.85 -3.67
CA ASP A 46 -4.44 -11.65 -3.87
C ASP A 46 -5.51 -10.89 -4.64
N PHE A 47 -5.74 -9.62 -4.30
CA PHE A 47 -6.69 -8.78 -5.02
C PHE A 47 -6.31 -8.62 -6.50
N GLU A 48 -5.04 -8.35 -6.80
CA GLU A 48 -4.57 -8.17 -8.17
C GLU A 48 -4.61 -9.47 -8.97
N LYS A 49 -4.32 -10.60 -8.33
CA LYS A 49 -4.44 -11.93 -8.94
C LYS A 49 -5.90 -12.27 -9.28
N GLN A 50 -6.83 -12.02 -8.37
CA GLN A 50 -8.27 -12.27 -8.56
C GLN A 50 -8.89 -11.36 -9.63
N ASN A 51 -8.37 -10.14 -9.79
CA ASN A 51 -8.85 -9.14 -10.76
C ASN A 51 -8.00 -9.08 -12.04
N LYS A 52 -7.32 -10.18 -12.39
CA LYS A 52 -6.51 -10.28 -13.61
C LYS A 52 -7.41 -10.28 -14.86
N LYS A 53 -7.22 -9.28 -15.73
CA LYS A 53 -8.01 -9.09 -16.97
C LYS A 53 -7.29 -9.51 -18.25
N SER A 54 -6.02 -9.88 -18.18
CA SER A 54 -5.19 -10.24 -19.34
C SER A 54 -4.34 -11.46 -19.02
N VAL A 55 -3.68 -12.06 -20.02
CA VAL A 55 -2.74 -13.18 -19.81
C VAL A 55 -1.52 -12.74 -18.96
N ASN A 56 -1.13 -11.48 -19.04
CA ASN A 56 -0.01 -10.92 -18.28
C ASN A 56 -0.36 -10.76 -16.80
N GLN A 57 0.62 -11.03 -15.92
CA GLN A 57 0.49 -10.74 -14.49
C GLN A 57 0.23 -9.25 -14.26
N ASN A 58 -0.73 -8.97 -13.36
CA ASN A 58 -0.99 -7.61 -12.91
C ASN A 58 0.20 -7.07 -12.11
N ILE A 59 0.39 -5.75 -12.17
CA ILE A 59 1.28 -5.05 -11.26
C ILE A 59 0.63 -5.06 -9.88
N GLU A 60 1.33 -5.54 -8.87
CA GLU A 60 0.86 -5.64 -7.49
C GLU A 60 1.12 -4.35 -6.71
N ALA A 61 2.26 -3.71 -6.98
CA ALA A 61 2.69 -2.46 -6.38
C ALA A 61 3.75 -1.78 -7.26
N ARG A 62 4.24 -0.63 -6.82
CA ARG A 62 5.41 0.03 -7.40
C ARG A 62 6.46 0.28 -6.34
N GLU A 63 7.70 0.35 -6.78
CA GLU A 63 8.84 0.76 -5.98
C GLU A 63 9.42 2.06 -6.53
N THR A 64 9.60 3.04 -5.66
CA THR A 64 10.43 4.22 -5.88
C THR A 64 11.71 4.07 -5.06
N VAL A 65 12.88 4.06 -5.70
CA VAL A 65 14.18 4.11 -5.01
C VAL A 65 14.72 5.52 -5.10
N VAL A 66 15.09 6.12 -3.97
CA VAL A 66 15.55 7.52 -3.86
C VAL A 66 16.92 7.57 -3.18
N ALA A 67 17.90 8.18 -3.83
CA ALA A 67 19.16 8.54 -3.18
C ALA A 67 18.96 9.69 -2.19
N LEU A 68 19.52 9.57 -0.99
CA LEU A 68 19.42 10.54 0.10
C LEU A 68 20.78 11.20 0.35
N PRO A 69 20.80 12.45 0.87
CA PRO A 69 22.05 13.04 1.36
C PRO A 69 22.64 12.19 2.50
N ASN A 70 23.90 11.74 2.35
CA ASN A 70 24.55 10.87 3.35
C ASN A 70 24.62 11.50 4.76
N ASP A 71 24.73 12.84 4.84
CA ASP A 71 24.80 13.58 6.11
C ASP A 71 23.53 13.40 6.98
N LEU A 72 22.38 13.07 6.37
CA LEU A 72 21.16 12.77 7.13
C LEU A 72 21.33 11.55 8.05
N TYR A 73 22.30 10.67 7.80
CA TYR A 73 22.56 9.53 8.68
C TYR A 73 22.94 9.97 10.11
N GLN A 74 23.53 11.15 10.28
CA GLN A 74 23.97 11.66 11.58
C GLN A 74 22.80 11.93 12.53
N ASP A 75 21.61 12.23 11.99
CA ASP A 75 20.38 12.40 12.77
C ASP A 75 19.30 11.46 12.22
N LYS A 76 19.24 10.26 12.80
CA LYS A 76 18.26 9.23 12.42
C LYS A 76 16.81 9.68 12.60
N GLN A 77 16.52 10.58 13.56
CA GLN A 77 15.17 11.09 13.76
C GLN A 77 14.79 12.06 12.63
N LEU A 78 15.70 12.95 12.24
CA LEU A 78 15.50 13.85 11.11
C LEU A 78 15.35 13.07 9.80
N LEU A 79 16.20 12.07 9.57
CA LEU A 79 16.13 11.16 8.43
C LEU A 79 14.79 10.44 8.35
N GLN A 80 14.27 9.91 9.47
CA GLN A 80 12.96 9.29 9.50
C GLN A 80 11.84 10.29 9.17
N LYS A 81 11.83 11.47 9.82
CA LYS A 81 10.84 12.52 9.53
C LYS A 81 10.89 12.97 8.08
N PHE A 82 12.07 13.01 7.48
CA PHE A 82 12.25 13.30 6.06
C PHE A 82 11.55 12.26 5.19
N CYS A 83 11.81 10.97 5.41
CA CYS A 83 11.20 9.88 4.65
C CYS A 83 9.68 9.83 4.83
N ASP A 84 9.18 10.03 6.05
CA ASP A 84 7.74 10.08 6.35
C ASP A 84 7.05 11.19 5.56
N ARG A 85 7.61 12.41 5.58
CA ARG A 85 7.06 13.55 4.82
C ARG A 85 7.14 13.32 3.31
N LEU A 86 8.23 12.75 2.83
CA LEU A 86 8.41 12.46 1.41
C LEU A 86 7.38 11.43 0.94
N ALA A 87 7.19 10.34 1.69
CA ALA A 87 6.18 9.33 1.39
C ALA A 87 4.76 9.90 1.41
N GLU A 88 4.40 10.69 2.43
CA GLU A 88 3.07 11.32 2.50
C GLU A 88 2.83 12.26 1.31
N LYS A 89 3.84 13.05 0.90
CA LYS A 89 3.74 13.92 -0.28
C LYS A 89 3.60 13.14 -1.58
N MET A 90 4.26 11.99 -1.70
CA MET A 90 4.20 11.17 -2.91
C MET A 90 2.91 10.35 -3.04
N TYR A 91 2.41 9.82 -1.93
CA TYR A 91 1.41 8.75 -1.94
C TYR A 91 0.10 9.14 -1.26
N GLY A 92 0.09 10.25 -0.52
CA GLY A 92 -1.05 10.68 0.30
C GLY A 92 -1.27 9.78 1.51
N LYS A 93 -2.33 10.07 2.27
CA LYS A 93 -2.66 9.35 3.51
C LYS A 93 -3.53 8.11 3.30
N ASN A 94 -4.23 8.05 2.17
CA ASN A 94 -5.22 7.00 1.90
C ASN A 94 -4.64 5.74 1.19
N ARG A 95 -3.34 5.75 0.94
CA ARG A 95 -2.63 4.69 0.24
C ARG A 95 -1.80 3.90 1.25
N ASP A 96 -1.72 2.59 1.06
CA ASP A 96 -0.78 1.77 1.81
C ASP A 96 0.59 1.81 1.14
N TYR A 97 1.60 2.07 1.96
CA TYR A 97 2.99 2.08 1.55
C TYR A 97 3.89 1.62 2.69
N GLU A 98 5.09 1.19 2.34
CA GLU A 98 6.19 0.99 3.26
C GLU A 98 7.45 1.61 2.69
N TYR A 99 8.45 1.80 3.54
CA TYR A 99 9.76 2.15 3.06
C TYR A 99 10.87 1.63 3.97
N ALA A 100 12.02 1.34 3.37
CA ALA A 100 13.24 0.96 4.08
C ALA A 100 14.38 1.87 3.63
N VAL A 101 15.17 2.35 4.60
CA VAL A 101 16.38 3.13 4.34
C VAL A 101 17.58 2.21 4.47
N HIS A 102 18.41 2.17 3.43
CA HIS A 102 19.62 1.38 3.35
C HIS A 102 20.84 2.28 3.23
N TRP A 103 21.97 1.81 3.75
CA TRP A 103 23.27 2.39 3.45
C TRP A 103 24.18 1.29 2.91
N ASN A 104 24.74 1.54 1.73
CA ASN A 104 25.63 0.58 1.13
C ASN A 104 26.87 0.31 1.98
N SER A 105 27.49 -0.85 1.74
CA SER A 105 28.59 -1.35 2.57
C SER A 105 29.80 -0.40 2.58
N SER A 106 30.03 0.33 1.48
CA SER A 106 31.10 1.33 1.37
C SER A 106 30.75 2.71 1.94
N ARG A 107 29.54 2.87 2.50
CA ARG A 107 29.04 4.12 3.11
C ARG A 107 29.01 5.32 2.16
N THR A 108 28.89 5.08 0.86
CA THR A 108 28.84 6.15 -0.16
C THR A 108 27.44 6.49 -0.64
N ASN A 109 26.46 5.63 -0.38
CA ASN A 109 25.10 5.76 -0.91
C ASN A 109 24.04 5.39 0.13
N LEU A 110 23.57 6.39 0.86
CA LEU A 110 22.35 6.32 1.64
C LEU A 110 21.14 6.44 0.70
N HIS A 111 20.23 5.47 0.74
CA HIS A 111 19.07 5.47 -0.15
C HIS A 111 17.84 4.86 0.50
N ALA A 112 16.66 5.23 0.01
CA ALA A 112 15.39 4.72 0.49
C ALA A 112 14.63 3.98 -0.61
N HIS A 113 14.14 2.80 -0.27
CA HIS A 113 13.17 2.03 -1.03
C HIS A 113 11.77 2.37 -0.53
N PHE A 114 10.90 2.91 -1.37
CA PHE A 114 9.49 3.13 -1.06
C PHE A 114 8.64 2.17 -1.90
N ILE A 115 7.84 1.33 -1.28
CA ILE A 115 6.89 0.44 -1.96
C ILE A 115 5.48 0.94 -1.67
N TYR A 116 4.66 1.09 -2.71
CA TYR A 116 3.30 1.64 -2.59
C TYR A 116 2.33 0.97 -3.58
N SER A 117 1.06 0.92 -3.21
CA SER A 117 0.00 0.41 -4.11
C SER A 117 -0.40 1.45 -5.16
N GLU A 118 -0.67 1.04 -6.40
CA GLU A 118 -1.34 1.92 -7.39
C GLU A 118 -2.79 2.23 -7.00
N ARG A 119 -3.35 1.61 -5.95
CA ARG A 119 -4.73 1.81 -5.46
C ARG A 119 -4.78 2.44 -4.08
N GLU A 120 -5.86 3.16 -3.82
CA GLU A 120 -6.18 3.62 -2.47
C GLU A 120 -7.10 2.62 -1.79
N ARG A 121 -7.15 2.72 -0.46
CA ARG A 121 -8.16 2.02 0.33
C ARG A 121 -9.52 2.62 0.02
N ASN A 122 -10.51 1.77 -0.19
CA ASN A 122 -11.89 2.21 -0.27
C ASN A 122 -12.42 2.38 1.16
N LEU A 123 -12.56 3.63 1.60
CA LEU A 123 -13.00 3.96 2.96
C LEU A 123 -14.53 3.93 3.11
N GLU A 124 -15.28 3.99 2.02
CA GLU A 124 -16.75 4.16 2.01
C GLU A 124 -17.51 2.86 1.75
N ARG A 125 -16.88 1.71 2.05
CA ARG A 125 -17.47 0.40 1.72
C ARG A 125 -18.73 0.15 2.53
N LYS A 126 -19.81 -0.22 1.85
CA LYS A 126 -21.07 -0.55 2.49
C LYS A 126 -21.09 -2.02 2.93
N PRO A 127 -21.36 -2.33 4.22
CA PRO A 127 -21.58 -3.69 4.67
C PRO A 127 -22.74 -4.32 3.90
N LYS A 128 -22.54 -5.54 3.42
CA LYS A 128 -23.58 -6.30 2.74
C LYS A 128 -24.59 -6.79 3.77
N ILE A 129 -25.86 -6.54 3.52
CA ILE A 129 -26.95 -6.97 4.41
C ILE A 129 -27.76 -8.12 3.81
N TYR A 130 -28.43 -8.92 4.64
CA TYR A 130 -29.40 -9.90 4.17
C TYR A 130 -30.65 -9.19 3.62
N LYS A 131 -30.94 -9.38 2.33
CA LYS A 131 -32.11 -8.78 1.67
C LYS A 131 -33.45 -9.42 2.09
N ARG A 132 -33.40 -10.61 2.69
CA ARG A 132 -34.55 -11.39 3.18
C ARG A 132 -34.11 -12.30 4.32
N ASP A 133 -35.08 -12.79 5.07
CA ASP A 133 -34.86 -13.83 6.06
C ASP A 133 -34.35 -15.12 5.40
N ILE A 134 -33.42 -15.80 6.06
CA ILE A 134 -32.91 -17.12 5.67
C ILE A 134 -33.29 -18.10 6.76
N TRP A 135 -34.12 -19.08 6.39
CA TRP A 135 -34.54 -20.18 7.24
C TRP A 135 -33.73 -21.42 6.90
N ALA A 136 -33.32 -22.17 7.92
CA ALA A 136 -32.63 -23.45 7.76
C ALA A 136 -33.38 -24.54 8.53
N ASP A 137 -33.39 -25.76 8.01
CA ASP A 137 -33.92 -26.90 8.72
C ASP A 137 -32.93 -27.29 9.84
N SER A 138 -33.39 -27.35 11.08
CA SER A 138 -32.52 -27.57 12.24
C SER A 138 -31.87 -28.96 12.28
N LYS A 139 -32.42 -29.95 11.56
CA LYS A 139 -31.86 -31.32 11.50
C LYS A 139 -30.80 -31.47 10.43
N THR A 140 -31.01 -30.85 9.26
CA THR A 140 -30.13 -31.02 8.09
C THR A 140 -29.19 -29.84 7.85
N GLY A 141 -29.46 -28.68 8.46
CA GLY A 141 -28.72 -27.43 8.26
C GLY A 141 -28.92 -26.78 6.88
N ARG A 142 -29.75 -27.37 6.00
CA ARG A 142 -30.04 -26.86 4.66
C ARG A 142 -31.07 -25.74 4.70
N THR A 143 -30.98 -24.81 3.76
CA THR A 143 -31.97 -23.75 3.61
C THR A 143 -33.35 -24.35 3.32
N CYS A 144 -34.39 -23.88 4.02
CA CYS A 144 -35.77 -24.33 3.89
C CYS A 144 -36.75 -23.13 3.83
N LYS A 145 -38.04 -23.41 3.69
CA LYS A 145 -39.09 -22.38 3.79
C LYS A 145 -39.43 -22.12 5.26
N LYS A 146 -39.94 -20.92 5.56
CA LYS A 146 -40.31 -20.49 6.93
C LYS A 146 -41.29 -21.44 7.62
N ASP A 147 -42.19 -22.05 6.85
CA ASP A 147 -43.26 -22.94 7.29
C ASP A 147 -42.84 -24.42 7.35
N SER A 148 -41.57 -24.75 7.08
CA SER A 148 -41.11 -26.13 7.17
C SER A 148 -41.10 -26.61 8.64
N PRO A 149 -41.41 -27.90 8.93
CA PRO A 149 -41.61 -28.39 10.30
C PRO A 149 -40.46 -28.16 11.29
N ASN A 150 -39.21 -28.06 10.81
CA ASN A 150 -38.02 -27.79 11.63
C ASN A 150 -37.33 -26.47 11.24
N ALA A 151 -38.06 -25.51 10.67
CA ALA A 151 -37.48 -24.25 10.21
C ALA A 151 -37.02 -23.37 11.38
N VAL A 152 -35.74 -23.02 11.40
CA VAL A 152 -35.16 -22.04 12.31
C VAL A 152 -34.61 -20.85 11.53
N LEU A 153 -34.83 -19.64 12.06
CA LEU A 153 -34.30 -18.42 11.46
C LEU A 153 -32.78 -18.41 11.66
N ARG A 154 -32.04 -18.48 10.55
CA ARG A 154 -30.58 -18.47 10.57
C ARG A 154 -29.99 -17.08 10.37
N CYS A 155 -30.64 -16.27 9.54
CA CYS A 155 -30.23 -14.89 9.27
C CYS A 155 -31.47 -14.04 9.09
N LYS A 156 -31.53 -12.88 9.74
CA LYS A 156 -32.66 -11.95 9.64
C LYS A 156 -32.43 -10.92 8.54
N LYS A 157 -33.50 -10.53 7.85
CA LYS A 157 -33.47 -9.40 6.92
C LYS A 157 -32.92 -8.15 7.63
N GLY A 158 -31.97 -7.49 6.98
CA GLY A 158 -31.28 -6.30 7.50
C GLY A 158 -30.02 -6.59 8.31
N GLU A 159 -29.76 -7.83 8.72
CA GLU A 159 -28.50 -8.18 9.40
C GLU A 159 -27.31 -8.12 8.45
N ILE A 160 -26.14 -7.75 9.01
CA ILE A 160 -24.87 -7.73 8.28
C ILE A 160 -24.42 -9.17 7.98
N GLN A 161 -24.10 -9.42 6.71
CA GLN A 161 -23.54 -10.70 6.28
C GLN A 161 -22.08 -10.81 6.73
N ARG A 162 -21.73 -11.97 7.28
CA ARG A 162 -20.35 -12.33 7.62
C ARG A 162 -19.86 -13.49 6.77
N ASP A 163 -18.55 -13.61 6.59
CA ASP A 163 -17.92 -14.81 6.03
C ASP A 163 -17.78 -15.91 7.08
N LYS A 164 -17.10 -17.01 6.70
CA LYS A 164 -16.92 -18.17 7.57
C LYS A 164 -16.05 -17.86 8.79
N ASP A 165 -15.18 -16.86 8.65
CA ASP A 165 -14.23 -16.43 9.68
C ASP A 165 -14.82 -15.31 10.55
N GLY A 166 -16.07 -14.90 10.29
CA GLY A 166 -16.79 -13.89 11.04
C GLY A 166 -16.55 -12.46 10.56
N ASN A 167 -15.79 -12.24 9.48
CA ASN A 167 -15.52 -10.90 8.95
C ASN A 167 -16.74 -10.35 8.20
N ILE A 168 -16.93 -9.03 8.26
CA ILE A 168 -18.01 -8.34 7.54
C ILE A 168 -17.78 -8.47 6.04
N LYS A 169 -18.81 -8.92 5.31
CA LYS A 169 -18.83 -8.84 3.85
C LYS A 169 -19.26 -7.45 3.43
N TYR A 170 -18.64 -6.93 2.38
CA TYR A 170 -18.98 -5.63 1.82
C TYR A 170 -19.54 -5.77 0.41
N GLU A 171 -20.35 -4.81 -0.01
CA GLU A 171 -20.84 -4.71 -1.39
C GLU A 171 -19.74 -4.23 -2.33
N ASP A 172 -18.93 -3.29 -1.86
CA ASP A 172 -17.89 -2.62 -2.65
C ASP A 172 -16.52 -3.29 -2.53
N SER A 173 -15.71 -3.10 -3.57
CA SER A 173 -14.30 -3.49 -3.61
C SER A 173 -13.51 -2.88 -2.43
N PRO A 174 -12.59 -3.63 -1.80
CA PRO A 174 -11.69 -3.10 -0.77
C PRO A 174 -10.78 -1.97 -1.25
N PHE A 175 -10.50 -1.93 -2.56
CA PHE A 175 -9.57 -0.97 -3.16
C PHE A 175 -10.20 -0.23 -4.34
N THR A 176 -9.74 1.00 -4.57
CA THR A 176 -10.11 1.81 -5.74
C THR A 176 -9.59 1.21 -7.04
N PRO A 177 -10.04 1.69 -8.21
CA PRO A 177 -9.29 1.54 -9.46
C PRO A 177 -7.84 2.03 -9.31
N LYS A 178 -6.95 1.51 -10.16
CA LYS A 178 -5.55 1.95 -10.19
C LYS A 178 -5.46 3.41 -10.62
N ASP A 179 -4.73 4.19 -9.85
CA ASP A 179 -4.38 5.56 -10.18
C ASP A 179 -3.37 5.55 -11.34
N THR A 180 -3.78 6.12 -12.47
CA THR A 180 -2.97 6.15 -13.69
C THR A 180 -1.85 7.18 -13.64
N LYS A 181 -1.87 8.12 -12.69
CA LYS A 181 -0.84 9.18 -12.59
C LYS A 181 0.56 8.59 -12.46
N TYR A 182 0.70 7.48 -11.74
CA TYR A 182 1.98 6.79 -11.51
C TYR A 182 2.59 6.14 -12.78
N LYS A 183 1.85 6.15 -13.89
CA LYS A 183 2.33 5.72 -15.23
C LYS A 183 2.76 6.90 -16.10
N ASN A 184 2.38 8.12 -15.74
CA ASN A 184 2.57 9.31 -16.57
C ASN A 184 3.96 9.92 -16.35
N LYS A 185 4.56 10.48 -17.40
CA LYS A 185 5.86 11.17 -17.31
C LYS A 185 5.83 12.34 -16.33
N ASN A 186 4.68 13.03 -16.21
CA ASN A 186 4.51 14.15 -15.28
C ASN A 186 4.76 13.74 -13.83
N TRP A 187 4.35 12.53 -13.43
CA TRP A 187 4.61 12.01 -12.09
C TRP A 187 6.11 11.89 -11.81
N LEU A 188 6.89 11.39 -12.77
CA LEU A 188 8.35 11.27 -12.61
C LEU A 188 8.99 12.64 -12.38
N THR A 189 8.55 13.66 -13.12
CA THR A 189 9.02 15.04 -12.96
C THR A 189 8.64 15.62 -11.59
N GLU A 190 7.38 15.48 -11.18
CA GLU A 190 6.88 15.99 -9.90
C GLU A 190 7.58 15.30 -8.72
N ARG A 191 7.69 13.98 -8.75
CA ARG A 191 8.42 13.19 -7.76
C ARG A 191 9.88 13.66 -7.64
N ASN A 192 10.58 13.84 -8.75
CA ASN A 192 11.96 14.32 -8.72
C ASN A 192 12.06 15.71 -8.08
N LYS A 193 11.10 16.61 -8.36
CA LYS A 193 11.00 17.91 -7.70
C LYS A 193 10.74 17.77 -6.19
N LEU A 194 9.87 16.86 -5.77
CA LEU A 194 9.59 16.62 -4.34
C LEU A 194 10.83 16.12 -3.60
N VAL A 195 11.58 15.18 -4.19
CA VAL A 195 12.85 14.72 -3.63
C VAL A 195 13.84 15.88 -3.50
N LEU A 196 14.03 16.67 -4.57
CA LEU A 196 14.90 17.84 -4.57
C LEU A 196 14.50 18.86 -3.49
N LEU A 197 13.22 19.23 -3.42
CA LEU A 197 12.72 20.24 -2.49
C LEU A 197 12.85 19.81 -1.03
N GLN A 198 12.72 18.51 -0.73
CA GLN A 198 12.88 18.01 0.63
C GLN A 198 14.36 17.87 1.00
N SER A 199 15.24 17.48 0.07
CA SER A 199 16.68 17.25 0.31
C SER A 199 17.46 18.48 0.80
N PHE A 200 16.88 19.68 0.69
CA PHE A 200 17.47 20.91 1.20
C PHE A 200 16.55 21.53 2.28
N PRO A 201 17.00 21.69 3.53
CA PRO A 201 16.33 22.52 4.51
C PRO A 201 16.06 23.92 3.93
N LYS A 202 14.99 24.60 4.36
CA LYS A 202 14.63 25.93 3.85
C LYS A 202 15.79 26.94 3.93
N GLU A 203 16.69 26.76 4.89
CA GLU A 203 17.89 27.58 5.14
C GLU A 203 18.96 27.48 4.04
N TYR A 204 18.90 26.46 3.17
CA TYR A 204 19.81 26.26 2.04
C TYR A 204 19.15 26.51 0.68
N ARG A 205 17.92 27.05 0.64
CA ARG A 205 17.25 27.40 -0.61
C ARG A 205 17.68 28.79 -1.06
N SER A 206 18.35 28.88 -2.21
CA SER A 206 18.49 30.15 -2.92
C SER A 206 17.09 30.75 -3.18
N PRO A 207 16.89 32.07 -3.01
CA PRO A 207 15.62 32.74 -3.29
C PRO A 207 15.10 32.55 -4.73
N SER A 208 15.94 32.06 -5.64
CA SER A 208 15.61 31.86 -7.06
C SER A 208 14.82 30.58 -7.38
N LEU A 209 14.50 29.72 -6.40
CA LEU A 209 13.82 28.42 -6.64
C LEU A 209 12.36 28.36 -6.13
N THR A 210 11.73 29.50 -5.86
CA THR A 210 10.28 29.60 -5.66
C THR A 210 9.59 30.03 -6.96
N PHE A 211 9.04 29.06 -7.69
CA PHE A 211 8.02 29.24 -8.73
C PHE A 211 6.91 28.21 -8.52
#